data_AF-A0A7S2N617-F1
#
_entry.id   AF-A0A7S2N617-F1
#
_cell.length_a   1.000
_cell.length_b   1.000
_cell.length_c   1.000
_cell.angle_alpha   90.00
_cell.angle_beta   90.00
_cell.angle_gamma   90.00
#
_symmetry.space_group_name_H-M   'P 1'
#
loop_
_entity.id
_entity.type
_entity.pdbx_description
1 polymer ?
#
loop_
_entity_poly.entity_id
_entity_poly.type
_entity_poly.pdbx_seq_one_letter_code
_entity_poly.pdbx_strand_id
1 'polypeptide(L)'
;LYDCKRECWVNATGQTISAAELEMHPEDRAMMLAYKDAPLPTKAIAKAAAAAPPAKKKIDKPAEEAAPAEAKAIEAAPAAEEKALEEVKVEIPAAPAEPPLPVGLLFPGQGSQYVKMLTGVKDLPAVKEMLDKAQEILGYDLLELCMKGPESKLEMTKHCQPAMYVGGLAGIEKLRSTKPERIERCQGVAGLSLGEYTALTVAGVFSFETGLKLVKLRGEAM
;
A
#
# COMPACT_ATOMS: atom_id res chain seq x y z
N LEU A 1 -3.14 10.18 -5.82
CA LEU A 1 -1.79 9.62 -6.08
C LEU A 1 -1.00 10.68 -6.85
N TYR A 2 0.33 10.65 -6.82
CA TYR A 2 1.18 11.50 -7.65
C TYR A 2 1.74 10.67 -8.80
N ASP A 3 1.63 11.17 -10.04
CA ASP A 3 2.17 10.53 -11.25
C ASP A 3 3.52 11.19 -11.57
N CYS A 4 4.60 10.53 -11.16
CA CYS A 4 5.97 11.01 -11.36
C CYS A 4 6.41 11.05 -12.84
N LYS A 5 5.61 10.52 -13.79
CA LYS A 5 5.89 10.62 -15.25
C LYS A 5 5.16 11.79 -15.90
N ARG A 6 4.14 12.35 -15.24
CA ARG A 6 3.35 13.51 -15.69
C ARG A 6 3.55 14.76 -14.82
N GLU A 7 4.33 14.64 -13.74
CA GLU A 7 4.56 15.66 -12.71
C GLU A 7 3.26 16.26 -12.15
N CYS A 8 2.23 15.41 -12.01
CA CYS A 8 0.89 15.85 -11.63
C CYS A 8 0.21 14.89 -10.64
N TRP A 9 -0.77 15.40 -9.90
CA TRP A 9 -1.63 14.57 -9.06
C TRP A 9 -2.70 13.88 -9.92
N VAL A 10 -2.99 12.61 -9.65
CA VAL A 10 -4.03 11.81 -10.31
C VAL A 10 -4.97 11.13 -9.32
N ASN A 11 -6.25 11.03 -9.69
CA ASN A 11 -7.29 10.38 -8.90
C ASN A 11 -7.28 8.84 -9.07
N ALA A 12 -8.22 8.14 -8.42
CA ALA A 12 -8.33 6.69 -8.49
C ALA A 12 -8.70 6.14 -9.88
N THR A 13 -9.13 6.99 -10.82
CA THR A 13 -9.41 6.63 -12.22
C THR A 13 -8.34 7.14 -13.20
N GLY A 14 -7.19 7.61 -12.70
CA GLY A 14 -6.05 8.06 -13.51
C GLY A 14 -6.21 9.43 -14.17
N GLN A 15 -7.25 10.20 -13.80
CA GLN A 15 -7.47 11.57 -14.27
C GLN A 15 -6.66 12.56 -13.42
N THR A 16 -6.06 13.55 -14.07
CA THR A 16 -5.31 14.63 -13.42
C THR A 16 -6.20 15.44 -12.46
N ILE A 17 -5.62 15.85 -11.33
CA ILE A 17 -6.21 16.67 -10.27
C ILE A 17 -5.49 18.01 -10.26
N SER A 18 -6.23 19.12 -10.19
CA SER A 18 -5.67 20.47 -10.00
C SER A 18 -5.22 20.72 -8.55
N ALA A 19 -4.41 21.76 -8.32
CA ALA A 19 -4.00 22.14 -6.96
C ALA A 19 -5.21 22.45 -6.04
N ALA A 20 -6.22 23.14 -6.57
CA ALA A 20 -7.44 23.46 -5.82
C ALA A 20 -8.20 22.20 -5.36
N GLU A 21 -8.38 21.21 -6.25
CA GLU A 21 -9.01 19.92 -5.91
C GLU A 21 -8.17 19.06 -4.94
N LEU A 22 -6.89 19.41 -4.73
CA LEU A 22 -6.02 18.78 -3.74
C LEU A 22 -6.22 19.35 -2.34
N GLU A 23 -6.54 20.65 -2.25
CA GLU A 23 -6.76 21.40 -0.99
C GLU A 23 -8.21 21.31 -0.48
N MET A 24 -9.16 20.84 -1.31
CA MET A 24 -10.56 20.68 -0.94
C MET A 24 -10.81 19.62 0.15
N HIS A 25 -11.74 19.90 1.06
CA HIS A 25 -12.23 18.95 2.05
C HIS A 25 -12.83 17.71 1.36
N PRO A 26 -12.71 16.48 1.92
CA PRO A 26 -13.18 15.26 1.25
C PRO A 26 -14.66 15.27 0.87
N GLU A 27 -15.50 15.96 1.64
CA GLU A 27 -16.95 16.09 1.39
C GLU A 27 -17.25 17.03 0.21
N ASP A 28 -16.61 18.20 0.16
CA ASP A 28 -16.72 19.14 -0.98
C ASP A 28 -16.25 18.49 -2.28
N ARG A 29 -15.17 17.70 -2.18
CA ARG A 29 -14.60 16.96 -3.30
C ARG A 29 -15.51 15.83 -3.78
N ALA A 30 -16.19 15.13 -2.87
CA ALA A 30 -17.21 14.14 -3.22
C ALA A 30 -18.41 14.80 -3.93
N MET A 31 -18.87 15.95 -3.43
CA MET A 31 -19.92 16.76 -4.07
C MET A 31 -19.53 17.20 -5.48
N MET A 32 -18.32 17.75 -5.66
CA MET A 32 -17.81 18.20 -6.96
C MET A 32 -17.70 17.06 -7.98
N LEU A 33 -17.29 15.86 -7.54
CA LEU A 33 -17.20 14.68 -8.41
C LEU A 33 -18.58 14.11 -8.77
N ALA A 34 -19.57 14.19 -7.88
CA ALA A 34 -20.93 13.74 -8.12
C ALA A 34 -21.76 14.69 -9.00
N TYR A 35 -21.44 15.99 -9.00
CA TYR A 35 -22.22 17.05 -9.65
C TYR A 35 -21.39 17.89 -10.64
N LYS A 36 -20.52 17.25 -11.45
CA LYS A 36 -19.61 17.93 -12.40
C LYS A 36 -20.28 18.96 -13.32
N ASP A 37 -21.52 18.72 -13.72
CA ASP A 37 -22.26 19.55 -14.67
C ASP A 37 -23.35 20.44 -14.02
N ALA A 38 -23.43 20.47 -12.68
CA ALA A 38 -24.40 21.32 -11.98
C ALA A 38 -23.86 22.75 -11.79
N PRO A 39 -24.66 23.81 -12.05
CA PRO A 39 -24.23 25.18 -11.80
C PRO A 39 -24.01 25.41 -10.30
N LEU A 40 -22.79 25.83 -9.93
CA LEU A 40 -22.39 26.04 -8.53
C LEU A 40 -23.35 26.99 -7.80
N PRO A 41 -23.94 26.59 -6.65
CA PRO A 41 -24.84 27.44 -5.88
C PRO A 41 -24.05 28.54 -5.15
N THR A 42 -23.73 29.63 -5.84
CA THR A 42 -23.14 30.81 -5.22
C THR A 42 -24.07 31.36 -4.13
N LYS A 43 -23.55 31.46 -2.89
CA LYS A 43 -24.22 31.84 -1.62
C LYS A 43 -24.90 30.70 -0.85
N ALA A 44 -24.10 29.85 -0.21
CA ALA A 44 -24.57 28.98 0.90
C ALA A 44 -23.60 28.84 2.09
N ILE A 45 -22.37 29.38 2.06
CA ILE A 45 -21.44 29.37 3.22
C ILE A 45 -21.83 30.48 4.20
N ALA A 46 -22.97 30.34 4.87
CA ALA A 46 -23.46 31.30 5.85
C ALA A 46 -24.38 30.67 6.92
N LYS A 47 -23.76 30.32 8.06
CA LYS A 47 -24.36 30.22 9.42
C LYS A 47 -25.14 28.93 9.78
N ALA A 48 -25.07 28.60 11.08
CA ALA A 48 -25.64 27.43 11.80
C ALA A 48 -24.99 26.08 11.45
N ALA A 49 -24.39 25.31 12.37
CA ALA A 49 -24.21 25.49 13.82
C ALA A 49 -25.51 25.57 14.67
N ALA A 50 -26.33 24.52 14.63
CA ALA A 50 -27.31 24.19 15.67
C ALA A 50 -27.72 22.70 15.66
N ALA A 51 -27.81 22.10 16.85
CA ALA A 51 -28.58 20.89 17.24
C ALA A 51 -28.86 19.72 16.25
N ALA A 52 -28.35 18.54 16.61
CA ALA A 52 -29.03 17.24 16.44
C ALA A 52 -29.49 16.75 17.84
N PRO A 53 -30.32 15.69 18.02
CA PRO A 53 -30.92 14.72 17.07
C PRO A 53 -32.49 14.70 17.22
N PRO A 54 -33.32 13.62 17.05
CA PRO A 54 -33.11 12.25 16.51
C PRO A 54 -34.25 11.60 15.64
N ALA A 55 -33.87 10.51 14.92
CA ALA A 55 -34.58 9.20 14.77
C ALA A 55 -35.88 8.95 13.93
N LYS A 56 -35.87 7.77 13.26
CA LYS A 56 -37.00 6.91 12.76
C LYS A 56 -37.81 7.44 11.55
N LYS A 57 -38.45 6.67 10.65
CA LYS A 57 -38.71 5.20 10.43
C LYS A 57 -38.02 4.78 9.09
N LYS A 58 -38.26 3.71 8.30
CA LYS A 58 -39.00 2.39 8.20
C LYS A 58 -38.09 1.56 7.19
N ILE A 59 -37.92 0.22 7.15
CA ILE A 59 -38.82 -0.94 6.89
C ILE A 59 -39.55 -0.77 5.52
N ASP A 60 -39.68 -1.72 4.59
CA ASP A 60 -39.89 -3.19 4.67
C ASP A 60 -38.84 -4.11 3.99
N LYS A 61 -38.96 -5.41 4.31
CA LYS A 61 -38.30 -6.61 3.76
C LYS A 61 -39.32 -7.77 3.85
N PRO A 62 -39.39 -8.72 2.90
CA PRO A 62 -38.96 -10.13 3.15
C PRO A 62 -38.34 -10.77 1.86
N ALA A 63 -37.90 -12.03 1.75
CA ALA A 63 -37.68 -13.22 2.62
C ALA A 63 -36.40 -13.96 2.06
N GLU A 64 -35.61 -14.80 2.77
CA GLU A 64 -35.79 -16.23 3.13
C GLU A 64 -36.16 -17.19 1.96
N GLU A 65 -35.52 -18.35 1.74
CA GLU A 65 -34.14 -18.81 2.08
C GLU A 65 -33.54 -19.66 0.90
N ALA A 66 -33.05 -20.92 0.90
CA ALA A 66 -32.82 -22.03 1.87
C ALA A 66 -31.72 -23.01 1.35
N ALA A 67 -31.17 -23.91 2.20
CA ALA A 67 -30.24 -25.01 1.83
C ALA A 67 -30.42 -26.26 2.74
N PRO A 68 -29.65 -27.37 2.60
CA PRO A 68 -29.38 -28.24 1.44
C PRO A 68 -29.96 -29.67 1.65
N ALA A 69 -29.66 -30.64 0.77
CA ALA A 69 -29.99 -32.07 1.00
C ALA A 69 -28.98 -33.05 0.37
N GLU A 70 -28.74 -34.19 1.03
CA GLU A 70 -27.89 -35.31 0.56
C GLU A 70 -28.72 -36.51 0.05
N ALA A 71 -28.13 -37.34 -0.83
CA ALA A 71 -28.60 -38.69 -1.13
C ALA A 71 -27.42 -39.62 -1.50
N LYS A 72 -27.58 -40.94 -1.33
CA LYS A 72 -26.49 -41.93 -1.35
C LYS A 72 -26.27 -42.65 -2.70
N ALA A 73 -25.09 -43.28 -2.78
CA ALA A 73 -24.54 -44.05 -3.89
C ALA A 73 -25.38 -45.23 -4.42
N ILE A 74 -25.05 -45.63 -5.66
CA ILE A 74 -25.41 -46.92 -6.29
C ILE A 74 -24.10 -47.48 -6.94
N GLU A 75 -24.04 -48.80 -7.15
CA GLU A 75 -22.83 -49.58 -7.50
C GLU A 75 -22.32 -49.42 -8.95
N ALA A 76 -21.16 -50.02 -9.23
CA ALA A 76 -20.41 -49.89 -10.50
C ALA A 76 -20.29 -51.22 -11.27
N ALA A 77 -20.37 -51.15 -12.61
CA ALA A 77 -19.83 -52.12 -13.58
C ALA A 77 -20.04 -51.62 -15.03
N PRO A 78 -19.28 -52.11 -16.02
CA PRO A 78 -17.86 -52.48 -16.03
C PRO A 78 -17.08 -51.66 -17.09
N ALA A 79 -15.78 -51.92 -17.26
CA ALA A 79 -14.97 -51.27 -18.28
C ALA A 79 -15.32 -51.72 -19.71
N ALA A 80 -15.16 -50.80 -20.67
CA ALA A 80 -15.15 -51.07 -22.11
C ALA A 80 -13.85 -50.50 -22.71
N GLU A 81 -13.30 -51.17 -23.72
CA GLU A 81 -11.91 -50.95 -24.17
C GLU A 81 -11.75 -49.67 -25.00
N GLU A 82 -10.73 -48.86 -24.68
CA GLU A 82 -10.37 -47.70 -25.49
C GLU A 82 -9.80 -48.13 -26.85
N LYS A 83 -10.41 -47.63 -27.92
CA LYS A 83 -9.91 -47.79 -29.28
C LYS A 83 -9.02 -46.59 -29.62
N ALA A 84 -7.70 -46.82 -29.66
CA ALA A 84 -6.71 -45.76 -29.85
C ALA A 84 -7.04 -44.87 -31.07
N LEU A 85 -7.13 -43.56 -30.83
CA LEU A 85 -7.17 -42.52 -31.83
C LEU A 85 -5.74 -41.98 -32.00
N GLU A 86 -5.26 -41.82 -33.24
CA GLU A 86 -3.97 -41.17 -33.47
C GLU A 86 -4.05 -39.69 -33.09
N GLU A 87 -3.14 -39.25 -32.21
CA GLU A 87 -3.03 -37.85 -31.82
C GLU A 87 -2.51 -36.99 -32.98
N VAL A 88 -3.42 -36.36 -33.72
CA VAL A 88 -3.07 -35.25 -34.62
C VAL A 88 -2.57 -34.10 -33.76
N LYS A 89 -1.25 -34.02 -33.59
CA LYS A 89 -0.58 -33.00 -32.77
C LYS A 89 -0.69 -31.62 -33.42
N VAL A 90 -1.83 -30.95 -33.20
CA VAL A 90 -2.02 -29.55 -33.55
C VAL A 90 -1.15 -28.70 -32.64
N GLU A 91 -0.03 -28.21 -33.16
CA GLU A 91 0.80 -27.22 -32.47
C GLU A 91 0.09 -25.86 -32.50
N ILE A 92 -0.79 -25.65 -31.52
CA ILE A 92 -1.40 -24.35 -31.25
C ILE A 92 -0.25 -23.38 -30.91
N PRO A 93 -0.04 -22.29 -31.67
CA PRO A 93 1.00 -21.32 -31.35
C PRO A 93 0.71 -20.73 -29.97
N ALA A 94 1.71 -20.72 -29.09
CA ALA A 94 1.56 -20.20 -27.74
C ALA A 94 1.03 -18.77 -27.78
N ALA A 95 -0.06 -18.51 -27.05
CA ALA A 95 -0.66 -17.18 -26.99
C ALA A 95 0.40 -16.15 -26.55
N PRO A 96 0.43 -14.94 -27.16
CA PRO A 96 1.41 -13.92 -26.79
C PRO A 96 1.28 -13.62 -25.29
N ALA A 97 2.39 -13.77 -24.56
CA ALA A 97 2.39 -13.67 -23.11
C ALA A 97 1.84 -12.29 -22.67
N GLU A 98 0.87 -12.31 -21.76
CA GLU A 98 0.20 -11.09 -21.31
C GLU A 98 1.21 -10.08 -20.72
N PRO A 99 1.04 -8.77 -21.00
CA PRO A 99 1.97 -7.76 -20.53
C PRO A 99 2.02 -7.75 -18.99
N PRO A 100 3.22 -7.76 -18.38
CA PRO A 100 3.37 -8.05 -16.96
C PRO A 100 2.76 -6.93 -16.09
N LEU A 101 1.77 -7.30 -15.28
CA LEU A 101 0.93 -6.41 -14.45
C LEU A 101 1.70 -5.31 -13.68
N PRO A 102 1.09 -4.15 -13.44
CA PRO A 102 1.68 -3.08 -12.64
C PRO A 102 1.97 -3.51 -11.20
N VAL A 103 2.93 -2.85 -10.55
CA VAL A 103 3.31 -3.10 -9.17
C VAL A 103 2.88 -1.93 -8.29
N GLY A 104 2.21 -2.24 -7.17
CA GLY A 104 2.05 -1.35 -6.04
C GLY A 104 3.03 -1.72 -4.93
N LEU A 105 3.68 -0.73 -4.30
CA LEU A 105 4.54 -0.94 -3.14
C LEU A 105 3.83 -0.46 -1.88
N LEU A 106 3.69 -1.35 -0.89
CA LEU A 106 2.97 -1.09 0.36
C LEU A 106 3.95 -1.10 1.54
N PHE A 107 3.93 -0.03 2.34
CA PHE A 107 4.85 0.16 3.46
C PHE A 107 4.10 0.06 4.81
N PRO A 108 4.42 -0.94 5.66
CA PRO A 108 3.78 -1.09 6.97
C PRO A 108 4.16 0.04 7.93
N GLY A 109 3.33 0.24 8.96
CA GLY A 109 3.60 1.17 10.05
C GLY A 109 4.37 0.52 11.21
N GLN A 110 4.33 1.19 12.37
CA GLN A 110 4.72 0.59 13.66
C GLN A 110 3.87 -0.64 13.97
N GLY A 111 4.48 -1.69 14.53
CA GLY A 111 3.88 -3.00 14.78
C GLY A 111 4.43 -4.14 13.91
N SER A 112 5.38 -3.86 13.00
CA SER A 112 6.05 -4.86 12.15
C SER A 112 7.57 -4.91 12.33
N GLN A 113 8.10 -4.21 13.34
CA GLN A 113 9.51 -4.25 13.73
C GLN A 113 9.81 -5.53 14.52
N TYR A 114 11.00 -6.11 14.35
CA TYR A 114 11.47 -7.26 15.12
C TYR A 114 13.00 -7.30 15.18
N VAL A 115 13.56 -7.89 16.23
CA VAL A 115 15.02 -8.01 16.35
C VAL A 115 15.55 -8.93 15.25
N LYS A 116 16.63 -8.51 14.59
CA LYS A 116 17.24 -9.08 13.37
C LYS A 116 16.54 -8.72 12.04
N MET A 117 15.59 -7.78 12.00
CA MET A 117 14.88 -7.38 10.78
C MET A 117 15.78 -6.95 9.59
N LEU A 118 16.98 -6.42 9.85
CA LEU A 118 17.90 -5.98 8.78
C LEU A 118 18.83 -7.09 8.24
N THR A 119 18.75 -8.33 8.74
CA THR A 119 19.73 -9.41 8.44
C THR A 119 19.95 -9.66 6.94
N GLY A 120 18.88 -9.67 6.13
CA GLY A 120 18.97 -9.97 4.69
C GLY A 120 19.39 -8.79 3.81
N VAL A 121 19.59 -7.60 4.39
CA VAL A 121 19.76 -6.33 3.67
C VAL A 121 20.94 -5.47 4.16
N LYS A 122 21.36 -5.59 5.43
CA LYS A 122 22.40 -4.75 6.05
C LYS A 122 23.75 -4.73 5.33
N ASP A 123 24.06 -5.75 4.53
CA ASP A 123 25.34 -5.87 3.85
C ASP A 123 25.38 -5.21 2.47
N LEU A 124 24.21 -4.79 1.94
CA LEU A 124 24.11 -4.05 0.67
C LEU A 124 24.77 -2.67 0.81
N PRO A 125 25.60 -2.21 -0.16
CA PRO A 125 26.31 -0.93 -0.05
C PRO A 125 25.40 0.27 0.24
N ALA A 126 24.29 0.41 -0.50
CA ALA A 126 23.32 1.49 -0.29
C ALA A 126 22.63 1.45 1.09
N VAL A 127 22.49 0.26 1.69
CA VAL A 127 21.92 0.11 3.04
C VAL A 127 22.95 0.47 4.12
N LYS A 128 24.24 0.25 3.87
CA LYS A 128 25.31 0.72 4.78
C LYS A 128 25.33 2.25 4.82
N GLU A 129 25.44 2.91 3.67
CA GLU A 129 25.41 4.38 3.58
C GLU A 129 24.15 4.98 4.25
N MET A 130 22.99 4.33 4.05
CA MET A 130 21.73 4.72 4.69
C MET A 130 21.76 4.57 6.22
N LEU A 131 22.42 3.53 6.75
CA LEU A 131 22.59 3.31 8.20
C LEU A 131 23.64 4.24 8.82
N ASP A 132 24.74 4.52 8.12
CA ASP A 132 25.77 5.48 8.54
C ASP A 132 25.14 6.88 8.70
N LYS A 133 24.43 7.35 7.66
CA LYS A 133 23.63 8.59 7.69
C LYS A 133 22.52 8.55 8.76
N ALA A 134 21.91 7.38 9.00
CA ALA A 134 20.91 7.25 10.06
C ALA A 134 21.54 7.45 11.45
N GLN A 135 22.73 6.91 11.70
CA GLN A 135 23.44 7.10 12.96
C GLN A 135 23.79 8.58 13.21
N GLU A 136 24.23 9.31 12.18
CA GLU A 136 24.46 10.77 12.27
C GLU A 136 23.19 11.55 12.63
N ILE A 137 22.06 11.25 11.99
CA ILE A 137 20.78 11.97 12.19
C ILE A 137 20.11 11.61 13.51
N LEU A 138 20.20 10.34 13.93
CA LEU A 138 19.54 9.83 15.13
C LEU A 138 20.36 10.07 16.40
N GLY A 139 21.70 10.04 16.32
CA GLY A 139 22.60 10.12 17.47
C GLY A 139 22.78 8.78 18.20
N TYR A 140 22.37 7.66 17.58
CA TYR A 140 22.57 6.31 18.08
C TYR A 140 22.66 5.30 16.93
N ASP A 141 23.35 4.19 17.15
CA ASP A 141 23.44 3.09 16.18
C ASP A 141 22.08 2.40 16.04
N LEU A 142 21.44 2.59 14.89
CA LEU A 142 20.15 1.98 14.55
C LEU A 142 20.32 0.51 14.12
N LEU A 143 21.46 0.14 13.52
CA LEU A 143 21.74 -1.24 13.10
C LEU A 143 21.89 -2.14 14.32
N GLU A 144 22.66 -1.72 15.32
CA GLU A 144 22.83 -2.42 16.59
C GLU A 144 21.49 -2.65 17.28
N LEU A 145 20.64 -1.62 17.36
CA LEU A 145 19.30 -1.73 17.92
C LEU A 145 18.40 -2.68 17.12
N CYS A 146 18.41 -2.62 15.79
CA CYS A 146 17.63 -3.50 14.94
C CYS A 146 18.15 -4.95 14.94
N MET A 147 19.43 -5.19 15.24
CA MET A 147 20.07 -6.52 15.18
C MET A 147 20.19 -7.23 16.53
N LYS A 148 20.33 -6.49 17.64
CA LYS A 148 20.53 -7.03 18.99
C LYS A 148 19.45 -6.59 20.00
N GLY A 149 18.67 -5.55 19.71
CA GLY A 149 17.59 -5.08 20.59
C GLY A 149 18.11 -4.27 21.80
N PRO A 150 17.52 -4.43 23.00
CA PRO A 150 16.41 -5.34 23.33
C PRO A 150 15.11 -4.96 22.60
N GLU A 151 14.22 -5.93 22.44
CA GLU A 151 12.93 -5.79 21.76
C GLU A 151 12.10 -4.63 22.33
N SER A 152 11.97 -4.56 23.66
CA SER A 152 11.27 -3.48 24.36
C SER A 152 11.83 -2.06 24.12
N LYS A 153 13.11 -1.94 23.70
CA LYS A 153 13.69 -0.67 23.25
C LYS A 153 13.37 -0.39 21.78
N LEU A 154 13.36 -1.42 20.94
CA LEU A 154 12.97 -1.34 19.53
C LEU A 154 11.47 -1.03 19.36
N GLU A 155 10.62 -1.46 20.29
CA GLU A 155 9.17 -1.17 20.33
C GLU A 155 8.83 0.28 20.71
N MET A 156 9.71 0.99 21.43
CA MET A 156 9.47 2.38 21.81
C MET A 156 9.25 3.26 20.58
N THR A 157 8.21 4.10 20.58
CA THR A 157 7.80 4.94 19.44
C THR A 157 8.96 5.68 18.75
N LYS A 158 9.81 6.35 19.54
CA LYS A 158 11.04 7.07 19.09
C LYS A 158 12.13 6.23 18.43
N HIS A 159 12.06 4.90 18.56
CA HIS A 159 13.02 3.94 18.02
C HIS A 159 12.38 3.08 16.92
N CYS A 160 11.17 2.58 17.16
CA CYS A 160 10.36 1.86 16.18
C CYS A 160 10.15 2.69 14.91
N GLN A 161 9.82 3.98 15.04
CA GLN A 161 9.53 4.82 13.88
C GLN A 161 10.73 4.96 12.93
N PRO A 162 11.94 5.36 13.39
CA PRO A 162 13.15 5.28 12.58
C PRO A 162 13.49 3.88 12.04
N ALA A 163 13.36 2.83 12.86
CA ALA A 163 13.70 1.46 12.46
C ALA A 163 12.83 0.94 11.30
N MET A 164 11.51 1.16 11.37
CA MET A 164 10.58 0.76 10.32
C MET A 164 10.72 1.60 9.03
N TYR A 165 11.05 2.89 9.15
CA TYR A 165 11.34 3.74 7.99
C TYR A 165 12.59 3.26 7.25
N VAL A 166 13.72 3.11 7.95
CA VAL A 166 14.98 2.63 7.35
C VAL A 166 14.83 1.18 6.84
N GLY A 167 14.14 0.31 7.58
CA GLY A 167 13.87 -1.07 7.16
C GLY A 167 13.05 -1.16 5.88
N GLY A 168 12.04 -0.29 5.71
CA GLY A 168 11.24 -0.21 4.49
C GLY A 168 12.07 0.22 3.27
N LEU A 169 12.94 1.21 3.43
CA LEU A 169 13.85 1.67 2.35
C LEU A 169 14.93 0.63 2.03
N ALA A 170 15.50 -0.04 3.03
CA ALA A 170 16.43 -1.16 2.83
C ALA A 170 15.77 -2.34 2.10
N GLY A 171 14.46 -2.53 2.29
CA GLY A 171 13.64 -3.44 1.49
C GLY A 171 13.56 -3.05 0.01
N ILE A 172 13.53 -1.75 -0.31
CA ILE A 172 13.59 -1.25 -1.70
C ILE A 172 14.97 -1.44 -2.32
N GLU A 173 16.06 -1.23 -1.57
CA GLU A 173 17.41 -1.56 -2.05
C GLU A 173 17.55 -3.05 -2.38
N LYS A 174 16.98 -3.93 -1.54
CA LYS A 174 16.93 -5.37 -1.81
C LYS A 174 16.07 -5.72 -3.02
N LEU A 175 14.94 -5.05 -3.20
CA LEU A 175 14.05 -5.27 -4.34
C LEU A 175 14.73 -4.80 -5.64
N ARG A 176 15.34 -3.61 -5.65
CA ARG A 176 16.11 -3.08 -6.78
C ARG A 176 17.28 -3.99 -7.17
N SER A 177 18.00 -4.55 -6.20
CA SER A 177 19.15 -5.43 -6.45
C SER A 177 18.79 -6.89 -6.80
N THR A 178 17.54 -7.32 -6.68
CA THR A 178 17.12 -8.72 -6.95
C THR A 178 16.00 -8.88 -7.96
N LYS A 179 15.15 -7.86 -8.13
CA LYS A 179 13.99 -7.82 -9.03
C LYS A 179 13.76 -6.38 -9.54
N PRO A 180 14.71 -5.79 -10.29
CA PRO A 180 14.59 -4.41 -10.79
C PRO A 180 13.32 -4.21 -11.63
N GLU A 181 12.83 -5.25 -12.30
CA GLU A 181 11.62 -5.24 -13.11
C GLU A 181 10.33 -5.04 -12.28
N ARG A 182 10.42 -5.09 -10.94
CA ARG A 182 9.34 -4.69 -10.02
C ARG A 182 9.37 -3.21 -9.65
N ILE A 183 10.57 -2.61 -9.63
CA ILE A 183 10.74 -1.16 -9.42
C ILE A 183 10.31 -0.41 -10.69
N GLU A 184 10.76 -0.88 -11.86
CA GLU A 184 10.43 -0.29 -13.17
C GLU A 184 8.92 -0.31 -13.50
N ARG A 185 8.22 -1.35 -13.01
CA ARG A 185 6.75 -1.48 -13.12
C ARG A 185 5.98 -0.88 -11.94
N CYS A 186 6.63 -0.20 -11.01
CA CYS A 186 5.93 0.49 -9.94
C CYS A 186 5.09 1.64 -10.53
N GLN A 187 3.78 1.62 -10.27
CA GLN A 187 2.85 2.68 -10.67
C GLN A 187 2.16 3.35 -9.46
N GLY A 188 2.47 2.90 -8.24
CA GLY A 188 1.91 3.48 -7.03
C GLY A 188 2.62 3.00 -5.77
N VAL A 189 2.70 3.88 -4.80
CA VAL A 189 3.17 3.62 -3.45
C VAL A 189 2.10 4.04 -2.45
N ALA A 190 1.97 3.30 -1.36
CA ALA A 190 1.12 3.67 -0.22
C ALA A 190 1.72 3.13 1.07
N GLY A 191 1.38 3.72 2.21
CA GLY A 191 1.86 3.25 3.49
C GLY A 191 0.92 3.57 4.65
N LEU A 192 1.04 2.80 5.72
CA LEU A 192 0.14 2.88 6.87
C LEU A 192 0.75 3.70 8.00
N SER A 193 0.14 4.85 8.32
CA SER A 193 0.60 5.75 9.39
C SER A 193 2.07 6.16 9.17
N LEU A 194 3.00 5.66 9.96
CA LEU A 194 4.44 5.81 9.72
C LEU A 194 4.87 5.42 8.29
N GLY A 195 4.32 4.34 7.75
CA GLY A 195 4.72 3.82 6.44
C GLY A 195 4.47 4.81 5.30
N GLU A 196 3.59 5.79 5.48
CA GLU A 196 3.36 6.87 4.53
C GLU A 196 4.62 7.72 4.31
N TYR A 197 5.44 7.96 5.35
CA TYR A 197 6.72 8.66 5.22
C TYR A 197 7.71 7.88 4.34
N THR A 198 7.75 6.56 4.50
CA THR A 198 8.53 5.66 3.64
C THR A 198 8.03 5.70 2.21
N ALA A 199 6.70 5.65 1.99
CA ALA A 199 6.09 5.74 0.68
C ALA A 199 6.43 7.07 -0.03
N LEU A 200 6.30 8.19 0.67
CA LEU A 200 6.63 9.53 0.17
C LEU A 200 8.12 9.68 -0.19
N THR A 201 9.02 9.07 0.57
CA THR A 201 10.45 9.01 0.21
C THR A 201 10.66 8.22 -1.09
N VAL A 202 10.00 7.07 -1.24
CA VAL A 202 10.13 6.22 -2.44
C VAL A 202 9.47 6.85 -3.67
N ALA A 203 8.46 7.70 -3.50
CA ALA A 203 7.91 8.56 -4.55
C ALA A 203 8.79 9.77 -4.91
N GLY A 204 9.85 10.04 -4.15
CA GLY A 204 10.75 11.19 -4.36
C GLY A 204 10.25 12.52 -3.79
N VAL A 205 9.21 12.52 -2.95
CA VAL A 205 8.61 13.75 -2.37
C VAL A 205 9.57 14.45 -1.39
N PHE A 206 10.45 13.69 -0.73
CA PHE A 206 11.55 14.22 0.06
C PHE A 206 12.74 13.25 0.12
N SER A 207 13.93 13.77 0.42
CA SER A 207 15.15 12.96 0.56
C SER A 207 15.09 12.03 1.77
N PHE A 208 15.94 10.99 1.77
CA PHE A 208 16.11 10.07 2.89
C PHE A 208 16.33 10.79 4.22
N GLU A 209 17.25 11.77 4.22
CA GLU A 209 17.66 12.52 5.41
C GLU A 209 16.52 13.40 5.93
N THR A 210 15.71 13.94 5.01
CA THR A 210 14.53 14.76 5.33
C THR A 210 13.42 13.90 5.94
N GLY A 211 13.12 12.76 5.32
CA GLY A 211 12.15 11.80 5.83
C GLY A 211 12.55 11.24 7.19
N LEU A 212 13.81 10.86 7.38
CA LEU A 212 14.31 10.37 8.67
C LEU A 212 14.21 11.44 9.78
N LYS A 213 14.47 12.71 9.48
CA LYS A 213 14.30 13.82 10.45
C LYS A 213 12.83 14.01 10.85
N LEU A 214 11.91 13.95 9.89
CA LEU A 214 10.46 14.02 10.16
C LEU A 214 9.99 12.83 11.00
N VAL A 215 10.43 11.62 10.65
CA VAL A 215 10.12 10.37 11.35
C VAL A 215 10.70 10.36 12.77
N LYS A 216 11.93 10.87 12.97
CA LYS A 216 12.53 11.07 14.28
C LYS A 216 11.69 12.01 15.14
N LEU A 217 11.39 13.20 14.63
CA LEU A 217 10.60 14.22 15.34
C LEU A 217 9.21 13.69 15.72
N ARG A 218 8.53 12.99 14.80
CA ARG A 218 7.25 12.33 15.07
C ARG A 218 7.35 11.24 16.14
N GLY A 219 8.42 10.44 16.10
CA GLY A 219 8.67 9.40 17.10
C GLY A 219 9.05 9.94 18.48
N GLU A 220 9.66 11.12 18.55
CA GLU A 220 10.05 11.80 19.80
C GLU A 220 8.90 12.60 20.43
N ALA A 221 7.86 12.94 19.65
CA ALA A 221 6.68 13.68 20.09
C ALA A 221 5.45 12.81 20.44
N MET A 222 5.60 11.48 20.49
CA MET A 222 4.53 10.48 20.68
C MET A 222 4.88 9.43 21.75
#